data_AF-A0A924C9A5-F1
#
_entry.id   AF-A0A924C9A5-F1
#
_cell.length_a   1.000
_cell.length_b   1.000
_cell.length_c   1.000
_cell.angle_alpha   90.00
_cell.angle_beta   90.00
_cell.angle_gamma   90.00
#
_symmetry.space_group_name_H-M   'P 1'
#
loop_
_entity.id
_entity.type
_entity.pdbx_description
1 polymer ?
#
loop_
_entity_poly.entity_id
_entity_poly.type
_entity_poly.pdbx_seq_one_letter_code
_entity_poly.pdbx_strand_id
1 'polypeptide(L)'
;MCNAALSINHKLYNYIRVADDEKLQAIYLPLENEIENTQEWWKNKMLITEFDKRYNTLENGTDKGIAIDAPETQINKLRTKKQD
;
A
#
# COMPACT_ATOMS: atom_id res chain seq x y z
N MET A 1 -14.58 12.82 24.93
CA MET A 1 -13.70 13.15 23.78
C MET A 1 -14.32 14.31 23.02
N CYS A 2 -13.54 15.32 22.65
CA CYS A 2 -14.02 16.69 22.41
C CYS A 2 -14.84 16.84 21.11
N ASN A 3 -16.10 17.29 21.19
CA ASN A 3 -17.01 17.54 20.05
C ASN A 3 -16.42 18.49 18.98
N ALA A 4 -15.45 19.32 19.35
CA ALA A 4 -14.80 20.26 18.45
C ALA A 4 -13.92 19.57 17.38
N ALA A 5 -13.19 18.51 17.73
CA ALA A 5 -12.31 17.81 16.79
C ALA A 5 -13.12 17.09 15.68
N LEU A 6 -14.27 16.50 16.04
CA LEU A 6 -15.20 15.90 15.08
C LEU A 6 -15.78 16.94 14.11
N SER A 7 -16.07 18.15 14.59
CA SER A 7 -16.57 19.25 13.76
C SER A 7 -15.53 19.76 12.76
N ILE A 8 -14.26 19.83 13.16
CA ILE A 8 -13.15 20.24 12.28
C ILE A 8 -12.92 19.19 11.19
N ASN A 9 -12.89 17.90 11.55
CA ASN A 9 -12.71 16.80 10.59
C ASN A 9 -13.81 16.77 9.52
N HIS A 10 -15.08 16.91 9.92
CA HIS A 10 -16.17 16.97 8.95
C HIS A 10 -16.07 18.16 8.00
N LYS A 11 -15.62 19.33 8.48
CA LYS A 11 -15.44 20.52 7.64
C LYS A 11 -14.30 20.34 6.64
N LEU A 12 -13.17 19.80 7.08
CA LEU A 12 -12.02 19.52 6.21
C LEU A 12 -12.37 18.48 5.14
N TYR A 13 -13.07 17.41 5.51
CA TYR A 13 -13.53 16.39 4.57
C TYR A 13 -14.42 16.97 3.47
N ASN A 14 -15.40 17.79 3.86
CA ASN A 14 -16.30 18.45 2.91
C ASN A 14 -15.55 19.45 1.99
N TYR A 15 -14.55 20.15 2.53
CA TYR A 15 -13.74 21.09 1.77
C TYR A 15 -12.89 20.39 0.71
N ILE A 16 -12.14 19.34 1.10
CA ILE A 16 -11.30 18.55 0.18
C ILE A 16 -12.13 17.98 -0.97
N ARG A 17 -13.38 17.54 -0.71
CA ARG A 17 -14.25 16.95 -1.73
C ARG A 17 -14.61 17.89 -2.89
N VAL A 18 -14.59 19.21 -2.67
CA VAL A 18 -15.01 20.21 -3.67
C VAL A 18 -13.88 21.18 -4.02
N ALA A 19 -12.68 20.98 -3.47
CA ALA A 19 -11.52 21.79 -3.75
C ALA A 19 -11.01 21.54 -5.18
N ASP A 20 -10.52 22.60 -5.82
CA ASP A 20 -9.81 22.53 -7.08
C ASP A 20 -8.36 22.08 -6.87
N ASP A 21 -7.67 21.74 -7.96
CA ASP A 21 -6.33 21.19 -7.94
C ASP A 21 -5.32 22.12 -7.24
N GLU A 22 -5.47 23.44 -7.42
CA GLU A 22 -4.59 24.44 -6.77
C GLU A 22 -4.74 24.41 -5.24
N LYS A 23 -5.99 24.36 -4.73
CA LYS A 23 -6.26 24.25 -3.29
C LYS A 23 -5.83 22.90 -2.72
N LEU A 24 -6.03 21.81 -3.47
CA LEU A 24 -5.57 20.48 -3.07
C LEU A 24 -4.05 20.45 -2.95
N GLN A 25 -3.34 21.02 -3.91
CA GLN A 25 -1.88 21.10 -3.89
C GLN A 25 -1.37 21.93 -2.71
N ALA A 26 -2.02 23.06 -2.40
CA ALA A 26 -1.67 23.90 -1.25
C ALA A 26 -1.86 23.19 0.10
N ILE A 27 -2.83 22.27 0.21
CA ILE A 27 -3.02 21.41 1.39
C ILE A 27 -1.99 20.27 1.42
N TYR A 28 -1.71 19.67 0.27
CA TYR A 28 -0.80 18.53 0.16
C TYR A 28 0.64 18.89 0.48
N LEU A 29 1.19 19.98 -0.08
CA LEU A 29 2.60 20.36 0.09
C LEU A 29 3.11 20.37 1.55
N PRO A 30 2.44 21.01 2.52
CA PRO A 30 2.90 20.99 3.91
C PRO A 30 2.69 19.63 4.59
N LEU A 31 1.77 18.80 4.09
CA LEU A 31 1.40 17.52 4.69
C LEU A 31 2.01 16.31 3.95
N GLU A 32 2.73 16.52 2.85
CA GLU A 32 3.25 15.47 1.96
C GLU A 32 4.01 14.41 2.75
N ASN A 33 4.96 14.82 3.59
CA ASN A 33 5.75 13.92 4.43
C ASN A 33 4.93 13.19 5.52
N GLU A 34 3.77 13.72 5.91
CA GLU A 34 2.89 13.12 6.93
C GLU A 34 1.88 12.15 6.30
N ILE A 35 1.36 12.50 5.11
CA ILE A 35 0.40 11.74 4.31
C ILE A 35 1.09 10.55 3.64
N GLU A 36 2.32 10.71 3.16
CA GLU A 36 3.17 9.64 2.66
C GLU A 36 3.78 8.78 3.79
N ASN A 37 2.98 8.41 4.79
CA ASN A 37 3.25 7.20 5.56
C ASN A 37 2.87 5.96 4.74
N THR A 38 3.42 5.82 3.53
CA THR A 38 3.76 4.48 3.08
C THR A 38 4.63 3.91 4.17
N GLN A 39 4.15 2.90 4.90
CA GLN A 39 4.97 2.17 5.84
C GLN A 39 6.27 1.85 5.12
N GLU A 40 7.36 2.53 5.49
CA GLU A 40 8.62 2.54 4.75
C GLU A 40 9.26 1.17 4.93
N TRP A 41 8.69 0.19 4.25
CA TRP A 41 8.97 -1.23 4.46
C TRP A 41 10.44 -1.51 4.15
N TRP A 42 11.05 -0.69 3.30
CA TRP A 42 12.48 -0.71 3.00
C TRP A 42 13.37 -0.32 4.19
N LYS A 43 12.85 0.37 5.20
CA LYS A 43 13.56 0.63 6.47
C LYS A 43 13.47 -0.55 7.45
N ASN A 44 12.59 -1.52 7.21
CA ASN A 44 12.52 -2.72 8.03
C ASN A 44 13.67 -3.68 7.68
N LYS A 45 14.76 -3.62 8.43
CA LYS A 45 15.95 -4.46 8.22
C LYS A 45 15.63 -5.95 8.18
N MET A 46 14.72 -6.43 9.04
CA MET A 46 14.34 -7.85 9.07
C MET A 46 13.68 -8.26 7.76
N LEU A 47 12.80 -7.42 7.22
CA LEU A 47 12.13 -7.67 5.94
C LEU A 47 13.14 -7.65 4.78
N ILE A 48 14.03 -6.66 4.74
CA ILE A 48 15.05 -6.58 3.69
C ILE A 48 15.99 -7.78 3.72
N THR A 49 16.48 -8.18 4.90
CA THR A 49 17.35 -9.37 5.02
C THR A 49 16.65 -10.65 4.55
N GLU A 50 15.33 -10.74 4.78
CA GLU A 50 14.52 -11.87 4.34
C GLU A 50 14.38 -11.89 2.81
N PHE A 51 14.14 -10.74 2.19
CA PHE A 51 14.08 -10.59 0.73
C PHE A 51 15.41 -10.87 0.06
N ASP A 52 16.52 -10.34 0.59
CA ASP A 52 17.86 -10.62 0.08
C ASP A 52 18.16 -12.12 0.14
N LYS A 53 17.77 -12.79 1.23
CA LYS A 53 17.92 -14.24 1.34
C LYS A 53 17.12 -14.97 0.26
N ARG A 54 15.83 -14.63 0.07
CA ARG A 54 14.98 -15.27 -0.94
C ARG A 54 15.51 -15.06 -2.35
N TYR A 55 15.93 -13.84 -2.65
CA TYR A 55 16.55 -13.48 -3.92
C TYR A 55 17.78 -14.35 -4.17
N ASN A 56 18.73 -14.38 -3.23
CA ASN A 56 19.96 -15.15 -3.36
C ASN A 56 19.70 -16.65 -3.49
N THR A 57 18.73 -17.20 -2.74
CA THR A 57 18.38 -18.62 -2.85
C THR A 57 17.74 -18.98 -4.18
N LEU A 58 16.98 -18.06 -4.79
CA LEU A 58 16.41 -18.26 -6.11
C LEU A 58 17.50 -18.16 -7.19
N GLU A 59 18.36 -17.13 -7.11
CA GLU A 59 19.45 -16.88 -8.05
C GLU A 59 20.48 -18.02 -8.07
N ASN A 60 20.83 -18.57 -6.89
CA ASN A 60 21.76 -19.69 -6.78
C ASN A 60 21.12 -21.07 -6.99
N GLY A 61 19.81 -21.11 -7.29
CA GLY A 61 19.07 -22.35 -7.57
C GLY A 61 18.80 -23.24 -6.35
N THR A 62 19.08 -22.76 -5.13
CA THR A 62 18.71 -23.46 -3.88
C THR A 62 17.19 -23.51 -3.73
N ASP A 63 16.52 -22.40 -4.05
CA ASP A 63 15.08 -22.34 -4.25
C ASP A 63 14.79 -22.45 -5.75
N LYS A 64 13.82 -23.29 -6.10
CA LYS A 64 13.42 -23.50 -7.50
C LYS A 64 12.39 -22.47 -7.96
N GLY A 65 11.77 -21.73 -7.02
CA GLY A 65 10.63 -20.89 -7.30
C GLY A 65 9.46 -21.68 -7.90
N ILE A 66 8.46 -20.94 -8.36
CA ILE A 66 7.36 -21.48 -9.17
C ILE A 66 7.23 -20.63 -10.42
N ALA A 67 6.98 -21.27 -11.56
CA ALA A 67 6.62 -20.55 -12.77
C ALA A 67 5.28 -19.83 -12.55
N ILE A 68 5.11 -18.67 -13.20
CA ILE A 68 3.99 -17.76 -12.95
C ILE A 68 2.62 -18.32 -13.41
N ASP A 69 2.64 -19.28 -14.32
CA ASP A 69 1.46 -20.00 -14.84
C ASP A 69 0.74 -20.83 -13.76
N ALA A 70 1.50 -21.43 -12.84
CA ALA A 70 0.98 -22.23 -11.74
C ALA A 70 0.11 -21.40 -10.75
N PRO A 71 0.58 -20.28 -10.19
CA PRO A 71 -0.24 -19.43 -9.33
C PRO A 71 -1.38 -18.75 -10.10
N GLU A 72 -1.20 -18.34 -11.36
CA GLU A 72 -2.29 -17.79 -12.18
C GLU A 72 -3.45 -18.77 -12.33
N THR A 73 -3.14 -20.03 -12.64
CA THR A 73 -4.14 -21.10 -12.75
C THR A 73 -4.90 -21.30 -11.43
N GLN A 74 -4.20 -21.26 -10.29
CA GLN A 74 -4.82 -21.39 -8.97
C GLN A 74 -5.72 -20.18 -8.64
N ILE A 75 -5.25 -18.96 -8.91
CA ILE A 75 -6.02 -17.73 -8.68
C ILE A 75 -7.30 -17.73 -9.52
N ASN A 76 -7.22 -18.13 -10.79
CA ASN A 76 -8.38 -18.20 -11.68
C ASN A 76 -9.41 -19.21 -11.18
N LYS A 77 -8.98 -20.39 -10.70
CA LYS A 77 -9.89 -21.38 -10.07
C LYS A 77 -10.59 -20.84 -8.83
N LEU A 78 -9.91 -20.01 -8.04
CA LEU A 78 -10.51 -19.38 -6.86
C LEU A 78 -11.51 -18.27 -7.22
N ARG A 79 -11.26 -17.53 -8.31
CA ARG A 79 -12.17 -16.48 -8.81
C ARG A 79 -13.47 -17.07 -9.33
N THR A 80 -13.43 -18.17 -10.08
CA THR A 80 -14.64 -18.83 -10.60
C THR A 80 -15.46 -19.47 -9.49
N LYS A 81 -14.81 -20.07 -8.47
CA LYS A 81 -15.50 -20.66 -7.31
C LYS A 81 -16.26 -19.66 -6.42
N LYS A 82 -15.98 -18.36 -6.56
CA LYS A 82 -16.60 -17.29 -5.77
C LYS A 82 -17.82 -16.67 -6.45
N GLN A 83 -18.10 -17.07 -7.70
CA GLN A 83 -19.21 -16.58 -8.52
C GLN A 83 -20.43 -17.52 -8.54
N ASP A 84 -20.31 -18.69 -7.91
CA ASP A 84 -21.40 -19.64 -7.61
C ASP A 84 -21.83 -19.51 -6.14
#